data_AF-A0AAW4XE91-F1
#
_entry.id   AF-A0AAW4XE91-F1
#
_cell.length_a   1.000
_cell.length_b   1.000
_cell.length_c   1.000
_cell.angle_alpha   90.00
_cell.angle_beta   90.00
_cell.angle_gamma   90.00
#
_symmetry.space_group_name_H-M   'P 1'
#
loop_
_entity.id
_entity.type
_entity.pdbx_description
1 polymer ?
#
loop_
_entity_poly.entity_id
_entity_poly.type
_entity_poly.pdbx_seq_one_letter_code
_entity_poly.pdbx_strand_id
1 'polypeptide(L)'
;MAEAPDPDRENPAAYEVLSERDFALLVKDPDSAVGRKIVLFGVVTQFDAATGTRQFRADTGPIQLESAYAYNQNTAVEARDAALVADVVEDDVVKMYVEVGGSVSYDTQIGGRTTVPGVIVNMIEIVD
;
A
#
# COMPACT_ATOMS: atom_id res chain seq x y z
N MET A 1 14.51 -2.20 -18.29
CA MET A 1 13.96 -1.09 -19.10
C MET A 1 13.57 -0.01 -18.11
N ALA A 2 14.00 1.24 -18.31
CA ALA A 2 13.46 2.33 -17.51
C ALA A 2 11.99 2.50 -17.86
N GLU A 3 11.13 2.56 -16.85
CA GLU A 3 9.72 2.85 -17.03
C GLU A 3 9.55 4.23 -17.68
N ALA A 4 8.55 4.37 -18.55
CA ALA A 4 8.26 5.67 -19.17
C ALA A 4 7.94 6.71 -18.08
N PRO A 5 8.31 7.99 -18.30
CA PRO A 5 7.91 9.05 -17.39
C PRO A 5 6.37 9.11 -17.34
N ASP A 6 5.84 9.01 -16.13
CA ASP A 6 4.41 9.13 -15.84
C ASP A 6 4.20 10.52 -15.19
N PRO A 7 3.64 11.49 -15.93
CA PRO A 7 3.49 12.86 -15.45
C PRO A 7 2.47 12.97 -14.31
N ASP A 8 1.61 11.97 -14.13
CA ASP A 8 0.55 11.97 -13.13
C ASP A 8 0.98 11.32 -11.81
N ARG A 9 2.20 10.80 -11.74
CA ARG A 9 2.71 10.05 -10.58
C ARG A 9 2.83 10.91 -9.31
N GLU A 10 3.21 12.18 -9.48
CA GLU A 10 3.35 13.14 -8.38
C GLU A 10 2.12 14.06 -8.28
N ASN A 11 1.01 13.69 -8.92
CA ASN A 11 -0.22 14.46 -8.93
C ASN A 11 -1.30 13.74 -8.10
N PRO A 12 -1.57 14.18 -6.86
CA PRO A 12 -2.61 13.60 -6.01
C PRO A 12 -3.99 13.48 -6.66
N ALA A 13 -4.34 14.40 -7.57
CA ALA A 13 -5.64 14.41 -8.25
C ALA A 13 -5.79 13.29 -9.31
N ALA A 14 -4.70 12.62 -9.69
CA ALA A 14 -4.72 11.50 -10.63
C ALA A 14 -5.01 10.14 -9.95
N TYR A 15 -5.17 10.12 -8.63
CA TYR A 15 -5.43 8.92 -7.86
C TYR A 15 -6.90 8.84 -7.45
N GLU A 16 -7.52 7.71 -7.73
CA GLU A 16 -8.93 7.45 -7.45
C GLU A 16 -9.16 7.20 -5.95
N VAL A 17 -10.16 7.86 -5.37
CA VAL A 17 -10.66 7.51 -4.04
C VAL A 17 -11.72 6.43 -4.19
N LEU A 18 -11.47 5.25 -3.62
CA LEU A 18 -12.37 4.11 -3.75
C LEU A 18 -13.52 4.17 -2.74
N SER A 19 -14.65 3.58 -3.11
CA SER A 19 -15.66 3.18 -2.12
C SER A 19 -15.19 1.93 -1.36
N GLU A 20 -15.77 1.66 -0.19
CA GLU A 20 -15.54 0.41 0.54
C GLU A 20 -15.85 -0.84 -0.31
N ARG A 21 -16.88 -0.76 -1.15
CA ARG A 21 -17.25 -1.86 -2.06
C ARG A 21 -16.20 -2.08 -3.14
N ASP A 22 -15.70 -1.02 -3.76
CA ASP A 22 -14.70 -1.13 -4.82
C ASP A 22 -13.35 -1.58 -4.26
N PHE A 23 -13.01 -1.14 -3.05
CA PHE A 23 -11.86 -1.65 -2.31
C PHE A 23 -12.01 -3.15 -2.01
N ALA A 24 -13.16 -3.60 -1.53
CA ALA A 24 -13.41 -5.03 -1.30
C ALA A 24 -13.31 -5.87 -2.58
N LEU A 25 -13.71 -5.33 -3.73
CA LEU A 25 -13.53 -5.99 -5.04
C LEU A 25 -12.06 -6.05 -5.46
N LEU A 26 -11.30 -4.97 -5.25
CA LEU A 26 -9.86 -4.94 -5.48
C LEU A 26 -9.13 -5.97 -4.61
N VAL A 27 -9.45 -6.03 -3.31
CA VAL A 27 -8.86 -7.00 -2.39
C VAL A 27 -9.13 -8.43 -2.82
N LYS A 28 -10.34 -8.69 -3.35
CA LYS A 28 -10.75 -10.01 -3.82
C LYS A 28 -9.98 -10.46 -5.07
N ASP A 29 -9.65 -9.54 -5.96
CA ASP A 29 -8.94 -9.81 -7.23
C ASP A 29 -8.02 -8.61 -7.60
N PRO A 30 -6.86 -8.49 -6.94
CA PRO A 30 -5.97 -7.35 -7.16
C PRO A 30 -5.32 -7.40 -8.54
N ASP A 31 -5.21 -8.58 -9.15
CA ASP A 31 -4.65 -8.77 -10.49
C ASP A 31 -5.53 -8.11 -11.56
N SER A 32 -6.86 -8.07 -11.36
CA SER A 32 -7.79 -7.33 -12.23
C SER A 32 -7.62 -5.80 -12.18
N ALA A 33 -6.91 -5.30 -11.17
CA ALA A 33 -6.76 -3.88 -10.88
C ALA A 33 -5.33 -3.35 -11.13
N VAL A 34 -4.41 -4.17 -11.64
CA VAL A 34 -3.01 -3.78 -11.90
C VAL A 34 -2.91 -2.48 -12.71
N GLY A 35 -2.04 -1.57 -12.26
CA GLY A 35 -1.81 -0.27 -12.87
C GLY A 35 -2.84 0.81 -12.49
N ARG A 36 -3.91 0.46 -11.77
CA ARG A 36 -4.84 1.49 -11.23
C ARG A 36 -4.13 2.31 -10.16
N LYS A 37 -4.32 3.63 -10.23
CA LYS A 37 -3.84 4.59 -9.24
C LYS A 37 -4.94 4.93 -8.25
N ILE A 38 -4.73 4.63 -6.98
CA ILE A 38 -5.74 4.78 -5.93
C ILE A 38 -5.16 5.43 -4.66
N VAL A 39 -6.03 6.01 -3.86
CA VAL A 39 -5.70 6.48 -2.50
C VAL A 39 -6.02 5.37 -1.49
N LEU A 40 -5.07 5.06 -0.62
CA LEU A 40 -5.25 4.18 0.53
C LEU A 40 -4.84 4.90 1.81
N PHE A 41 -5.49 4.51 2.91
CA PHE A 41 -5.08 4.87 4.26
C PHE A 41 -4.71 3.59 4.99
N GLY A 42 -3.85 3.68 6.00
CA GLY A 42 -3.51 2.51 6.79
C GLY A 42 -2.58 2.81 7.95
N VAL A 43 -2.31 1.76 8.72
CA VAL A 43 -1.30 1.75 9.78
C VAL A 43 -0.18 0.80 9.38
N VAL A 44 1.08 1.23 9.55
CA VAL A 44 2.24 0.39 9.27
C VAL A 44 2.35 -0.69 10.36
N THR A 45 2.28 -1.96 9.96
CA THR A 45 2.31 -3.12 10.87
C THR A 45 3.64 -3.85 10.90
N GLN A 46 4.51 -3.58 9.92
CA GLN A 46 5.88 -4.10 9.89
C GLN A 46 6.74 -3.28 8.94
N PHE A 47 7.83 -2.68 9.44
CA PHE A 47 8.89 -2.09 8.61
C PHE A 47 10.25 -2.29 9.29
N ASP A 48 10.90 -3.41 8.98
CA ASP A 48 12.07 -3.89 9.71
C ASP A 48 13.12 -4.50 8.77
N ALA A 49 14.17 -5.09 9.34
CA ALA A 49 15.24 -5.72 8.56
C ALA A 49 14.77 -6.88 7.65
N ALA A 50 13.62 -7.51 7.93
CA ALA A 50 13.05 -8.55 7.09
C ALA A 50 12.32 -7.99 5.86
N THR A 51 11.74 -6.79 5.97
CA THR A 51 11.11 -6.09 4.82
C THR A 51 12.09 -5.17 4.09
N GLY A 52 13.25 -4.88 4.68
CA GLY A 52 14.30 -4.07 4.07
C GLY A 52 14.00 -2.57 4.21
N THR A 53 14.46 -1.76 3.26
CA THR A 53 14.37 -0.28 3.35
C THR A 53 13.31 0.32 2.42
N ARG A 54 12.56 -0.52 1.71
CA ARG A 54 11.63 -0.09 0.65
C ARG A 54 10.28 -0.79 0.70
N GLN A 55 10.19 -1.91 1.42
CA GLN A 55 8.95 -2.65 1.56
C GLN A 55 8.52 -2.62 3.01
N PHE A 56 7.22 -2.53 3.23
CA PHE A 56 6.60 -2.62 4.53
C PHE A 56 5.22 -3.27 4.41
N ARG A 57 4.65 -3.66 5.55
CA ARG A 57 3.27 -4.11 5.64
C ARG A 57 2.44 -3.04 6.28
N ALA A 58 1.22 -2.90 5.80
CA ALA A 58 0.23 -2.05 6.42
C ALA A 58 -1.13 -2.73 6.41
N ASP A 59 -1.90 -2.51 7.46
CA ASP A 59 -3.34 -2.75 7.43
C ASP A 59 -4.00 -1.51 6.83
N THR A 60 -4.79 -1.69 5.78
CA THR A 60 -5.24 -0.60 4.90
C THR A 60 -6.76 -0.55 4.70
N GLY A 61 -7.24 0.60 4.23
CA GLY A 61 -8.61 0.83 3.81
C GLY A 61 -8.73 2.03 2.84
N PRO A 62 -9.90 2.24 2.23
CA PRO A 62 -10.09 3.28 1.21
C PRO A 62 -10.41 4.66 1.80
N ILE A 63 -10.69 4.72 3.10
CA ILE A 63 -11.05 5.94 3.84
C ILE A 63 -10.20 6.05 5.10
N GLN A 64 -9.99 7.28 5.56
CA GLN A 64 -9.37 7.52 6.85
C GLN A 64 -10.35 7.11 7.97
N LEU A 65 -9.92 6.19 8.82
CA LEU A 65 -10.66 5.76 10.01
C LEU A 65 -10.17 6.52 11.25
N GLU A 66 -11.06 6.73 12.21
CA GLU A 66 -10.73 7.40 13.49
C GLU A 66 -9.77 6.58 14.36
N SER A 67 -9.70 5.27 14.14
CA SER A 67 -8.83 4.35 14.87
C SER A 67 -7.96 3.57 13.89
N ALA A 68 -6.64 3.63 14.07
CA ALA A 68 -5.67 2.86 13.30
C ALA A 68 -5.94 1.35 13.37
N TYR A 69 -6.42 0.86 14.53
CA TYR A 69 -6.76 -0.55 14.76
C TYR A 69 -8.03 -1.02 14.01
N ALA A 70 -8.74 -0.12 13.34
CA ALA A 70 -9.92 -0.48 12.55
C ALA A 70 -9.56 -0.90 11.12
N TYR A 71 -8.35 -0.62 10.65
CA TYR A 71 -7.86 -1.22 9.41
C TYR A 71 -7.57 -2.71 9.63
N ASN A 72 -8.00 -3.56 8.70
CA ASN A 72 -7.86 -5.02 8.83
C ASN A 72 -7.37 -5.72 7.56
N GLN A 73 -7.17 -4.96 6.47
CA GLN A 73 -6.69 -5.51 5.22
C GLN A 73 -5.18 -5.36 5.12
N ASN A 74 -4.48 -6.45 5.41
CA ASN A 74 -3.04 -6.54 5.19
C ASN A 74 -2.72 -6.34 3.70
N THR A 75 -1.83 -5.41 3.43
CA THR A 75 -1.36 -5.01 2.09
C THR A 75 0.16 -4.99 2.10
N ALA A 76 0.78 -5.59 1.08
CA ALA A 76 2.20 -5.48 0.84
C ALA A 76 2.48 -4.18 0.09
N VAL A 77 3.27 -3.28 0.69
CA VAL A 77 3.59 -1.98 0.09
C VAL A 77 5.06 -1.95 -0.31
N GLU A 78 5.34 -1.53 -1.54
CA GLU A 78 6.68 -1.25 -2.03
C GLU A 78 6.81 0.22 -2.43
N ALA A 79 7.82 0.90 -1.91
CA ALA A 79 8.13 2.27 -2.32
C ALA A 79 8.87 2.29 -3.65
N ARG A 80 8.41 3.15 -4.57
CA ARG A 80 9.12 3.41 -5.83
C ARG A 80 10.49 4.04 -5.62
N ASP A 81 10.69 4.74 -4.51
CA ASP A 81 12.00 5.19 -4.04
C ASP A 81 12.11 4.96 -2.53
N ALA A 82 13.27 4.54 -2.04
CA ALA A 82 13.52 4.36 -0.61
C ALA A 82 13.39 5.70 0.14
N ALA A 83 13.72 6.81 -0.53
CA ALA A 83 13.61 8.15 0.04
C ALA A 83 12.17 8.53 0.41
N LEU A 84 11.15 7.97 -0.26
CA LEU A 84 9.74 8.25 0.05
C LEU A 84 9.35 7.75 1.44
N VAL A 85 10.02 6.70 1.92
CA VAL A 85 9.65 5.98 3.15
C VAL A 85 10.79 5.98 4.17
N ALA A 86 11.79 6.84 4.00
CA ALA A 86 12.98 6.87 4.86
C ALA A 86 12.65 7.22 6.32
N ASP A 87 11.60 8.02 6.53
CA ASP A 87 11.14 8.46 7.85
C ASP A 87 9.89 7.71 8.33
N VAL A 88 9.40 6.72 7.56
CA VAL A 88 8.23 5.90 7.94
C VAL A 88 8.69 4.73 8.80
N VAL A 89 8.00 4.50 9.91
CA VAL A 89 8.28 3.40 10.84
C VAL A 89 7.01 2.60 11.16
N GLU A 90 7.17 1.49 11.88
CA GLU A 90 6.06 0.74 12.46
C GLU A 90 5.19 1.64 13.36
N ASP A 91 3.88 1.38 13.36
CA ASP A 91 2.82 2.16 14.03
C ASP A 91 2.44 3.52 13.40
N ASP A 92 3.16 4.02 12.39
CA ASP A 92 2.75 5.24 11.69
C ASP A 92 1.40 5.07 10.98
N VAL A 93 0.53 6.08 11.11
CA VAL A 93 -0.70 6.18 10.32
C VAL A 93 -0.39 6.96 9.06
N VAL A 94 -0.66 6.35 7.91
CA VAL A 94 -0.25 6.89 6.61
C VAL A 94 -1.42 7.03 5.64
N LYS A 95 -1.35 8.07 4.81
CA LYS A 95 -2.12 8.22 3.58
C LYS A 95 -1.17 7.99 2.41
N MET A 96 -1.57 7.11 1.50
CA MET A 96 -0.74 6.62 0.41
C MET A 96 -1.43 6.82 -0.94
N TYR A 97 -0.67 7.32 -1.90
CA TYR A 97 -1.05 7.41 -3.31
C TYR A 97 -0.32 6.29 -4.04
N VAL A 98 -1.04 5.24 -4.37
CA VAL A 98 -0.44 3.97 -4.80
C VAL A 98 -0.89 3.56 -6.19
N GLU A 99 -0.04 2.81 -6.86
CA GLU A 99 -0.38 2.04 -8.05
C GLU A 99 -0.55 0.58 -7.66
N VAL A 100 -1.60 -0.09 -8.12
CA VAL A 100 -1.85 -1.50 -7.82
C VAL A 100 -0.84 -2.37 -8.57
N GLY A 101 -0.09 -3.19 -7.82
CA GLY A 101 0.91 -4.12 -8.36
C GLY A 101 0.39 -5.54 -8.59
N GLY A 102 -0.82 -5.86 -8.14
CA GLY A 102 -1.45 -7.18 -8.25
C GLY A 102 -1.41 -7.96 -6.94
N SER A 103 -1.43 -9.29 -7.01
CA SER A 103 -1.32 -10.16 -5.85
C SER A 103 0.14 -10.44 -5.46
N VAL A 104 0.42 -10.45 -4.16
CA VAL A 104 1.72 -10.83 -3.59
C VAL A 104 1.52 -12.03 -2.68
N SER A 105 2.19 -13.14 -3.00
CA SER A 105 2.25 -14.31 -2.14
C SER A 105 3.58 -14.42 -1.42
N TYR A 106 3.56 -14.75 -0.13
CA TYR A 106 4.77 -15.01 0.64
C TYR A 106 4.54 -16.09 1.71
N ASP A 107 5.65 -16.70 2.12
CA ASP A 107 5.65 -17.68 3.21
C ASP A 107 5.66 -16.94 4.57
N THR A 108 4.87 -17.44 5.52
CA THR A 108 4.80 -16.88 6.87
C THR A 108 5.83 -17.53 7.79
N GLN A 109 6.26 -16.82 8.83
CA GLN A 109 7.31 -17.29 9.73
C GLN A 109 6.95 -18.56 10.53
N ILE A 110 5.66 -18.80 10.78
CA ILE A 110 5.18 -19.98 11.55
C ILE A 110 4.81 -21.16 10.62
N GLY A 111 5.06 -21.01 9.31
CA GLY A 111 4.69 -21.99 8.30
C GLY A 111 3.30 -21.71 7.72
N GLY A 112 3.22 -21.76 6.40
CA GLY A 112 2.04 -21.40 5.62
C GLY A 112 2.38 -20.38 4.55
N ARG A 113 1.47 -20.21 3.60
CA ARG A 113 1.56 -19.24 2.52
C ARG A 113 0.35 -18.33 2.60
N THR A 114 0.56 -17.03 2.49
CA THR A 114 -0.53 -16.06 2.39
C THR A 114 -0.43 -15.31 1.07
N THR A 115 -1.56 -14.77 0.61
CA THR A 115 -1.66 -13.92 -0.58
C THR A 115 -2.42 -12.66 -0.21
N VAL A 116 -1.85 -11.51 -0.53
CA VAL A 116 -2.39 -10.18 -0.21
C VAL A 116 -2.34 -9.27 -1.43
N PRO A 117 -3.08 -8.15 -1.45
CA PRO A 117 -2.85 -7.08 -2.41
C PRO A 117 -1.43 -6.52 -2.26
N GLY A 118 -0.77 -6.31 -3.40
CA GLY A 118 0.49 -5.59 -3.52
C GLY A 118 0.27 -4.24 -4.18
N VAL A 119 0.91 -3.20 -3.64
CA VAL A 119 0.84 -1.85 -4.18
C VAL A 119 2.21 -1.18 -4.20
N ILE A 120 2.41 -0.27 -5.16
CA ILE A 120 3.60 0.55 -5.29
C ILE A 120 3.25 1.97 -4.85
N VAL A 121 3.85 2.45 -3.76
CA VAL A 121 3.62 3.81 -3.28
C VAL A 121 4.46 4.82 -4.06
N ASN A 122 3.79 5.87 -4.53
CA ASN A 122 4.39 6.97 -5.30
C ASN A 122 4.44 8.28 -4.50
N MET A 123 3.49 8.49 -3.59
CA MET A 123 3.51 9.57 -2.58
C MET A 123 2.91 9.04 -1.28
N ILE A 124 3.44 9.50 -0.15
CA ILE A 124 3.03 9.09 1.18
C ILE A 124 3.07 10.28 2.14
N GLU A 125 2.10 10.34 3.03
CA GLU A 125 1.97 11.33 4.09
C GLU A 125 1.73 10.60 5.41
N ILE A 126 2.49 10.94 6.46
CA ILE A 126 2.18 10.53 7.84
C ILE A 126 1.09 11.49 8.35
N VAL A 127 0.02 10.95 8.93
CA VAL A 127 -1.22 11.68 9.29
C VAL A 127 -1.62 11.53 10.77
N ASP A 128 -0.67 11.11 11.61
CA ASP A 128 -0.72 11.16 13.09
C ASP A 128 -0.67 12.60 13.62
#